data_AF-A0A098S1Q0-F1
#
_entry.id   AF-A0A098S1Q0-F1
#
_cell.length_a   1.000
_cell.length_b   1.000
_cell.length_c   1.000
_cell.angle_alpha   90.00
_cell.angle_beta   90.00
_cell.angle_gamma   90.00
#
_symmetry.space_group_name_H-M   'P 1'
#
loop_
_entity.id
_entity.type
_entity.pdbx_description
1 polymer ?
#
loop_
_entity_poly.entity_id
_entity_poly.type
_entity_poly.pdbx_seq_one_letter_code
_entity_poly.pdbx_strand_id
1 'polypeptide(L)'
;MTGAFESEPVMDWRLKRSLYQKINENPSLLTEHLELDTFYNDQTGQTLETLDSLERGHNSMFALTLAEQEAWFANQDSVTMLYADLNGVYEDLHNATTAIDSAALFEAFRDLDSLLGVTMATRRAWALQWQEASVSNAMDLTAYGQGASDILLAADLELQVYQLLLFNVAQGDWELDSLQLDTLKGIANQCPDIGGPGVQHARAVLSAYQSTSYNDSLLCSVKQLIAQPGNTTIRSEQVADLKVFPNPAQAQITLQWAADARQLQVYSAMGQLMAQHPLDEGARMFELSLENYTKGLYFLALQLKDGSSSTIELIKQ
;
A
#
# COMPACT_ATOMS: atom_id res chain seq x y z
N MET A 1 -27.13 -9.59 20.19
CA MET A 1 -25.89 -9.83 19.42
C MET A 1 -26.22 -9.54 17.96
N THR A 2 -26.14 -8.28 17.55
CA THR A 2 -26.36 -7.84 16.17
C THR A 2 -24.99 -7.50 15.62
N GLY A 3 -24.44 -8.40 14.80
CA GLY A 3 -23.16 -8.20 14.14
C GLY A 3 -23.19 -6.95 13.28
N ALA A 4 -22.06 -6.24 13.22
CA ALA A 4 -21.84 -5.18 12.27
C ALA A 4 -21.98 -5.76 10.86
N PHE A 5 -23.10 -5.48 10.20
CA PHE A 5 -23.25 -5.80 8.78
C PHE A 5 -22.48 -4.75 7.96
N GLU A 6 -21.71 -5.25 6.99
CA GLU A 6 -21.05 -4.46 5.95
C GLU A 6 -22.08 -3.58 5.22
N SER A 7 -21.67 -2.41 4.72
CA SER A 7 -22.66 -1.54 4.05
C SER A 7 -23.13 -2.16 2.73
N GLU A 8 -24.42 -2.02 2.42
CA GLU A 8 -25.03 -2.61 1.22
C GLU A 8 -24.28 -2.26 -0.09
N PRO A 9 -23.82 -1.00 -0.32
CA PRO A 9 -23.06 -0.67 -1.53
C PRO A 9 -21.70 -1.37 -1.61
N VAL A 10 -21.02 -1.57 -0.48
CA VAL A 10 -19.73 -2.26 -0.43
C VAL A 10 -19.91 -3.76 -0.64
N MET A 11 -20.97 -4.34 -0.09
CA MET A 11 -21.34 -5.73 -0.37
C MET A 11 -21.63 -5.96 -1.85
N ASP A 12 -22.42 -5.09 -2.48
CA ASP A 12 -22.71 -5.15 -3.91
C ASP A 12 -21.43 -5.04 -4.74
N TRP A 13 -20.55 -4.09 -4.41
CA TRP A 13 -19.25 -3.95 -5.05
C TRP A 13 -18.41 -5.24 -4.98
N ARG A 14 -18.28 -5.84 -3.79
CA ARG A 14 -17.49 -7.07 -3.62
C ARG A 14 -18.08 -8.24 -4.41
N LEU A 15 -19.40 -8.35 -4.47
CA LEU A 15 -20.08 -9.38 -5.25
C LEU A 15 -19.84 -9.19 -6.75
N LYS A 16 -20.01 -7.97 -7.27
CA LYS A 16 -19.73 -7.63 -8.67
C LYS A 16 -18.28 -7.92 -9.04
N ARG A 17 -17.34 -7.49 -8.19
CA ARG A 17 -15.90 -7.69 -8.36
C ARG A 17 -15.55 -9.18 -8.38
N SER A 18 -16.09 -9.97 -7.46
CA SER A 18 -15.89 -11.42 -7.46
C SER A 18 -16.52 -12.13 -8.67
N LEU A 19 -17.71 -11.69 -9.10
CA LEU A 19 -18.35 -12.25 -10.29
C LEU A 19 -17.54 -11.98 -11.56
N TYR A 20 -17.06 -10.75 -11.73
CA TYR A 20 -16.26 -10.34 -12.87
C TYR A 20 -14.95 -11.15 -12.97
N GLN A 21 -14.23 -11.30 -11.85
CA GLN A 21 -13.03 -12.14 -11.77
C GLN A 21 -13.32 -13.60 -12.16
N LYS A 22 -14.43 -14.18 -11.68
CA LYS A 22 -14.79 -15.56 -12.02
C LYS A 22 -15.12 -15.74 -13.51
N ILE A 23 -15.75 -14.75 -14.12
CA ILE A 23 -16.02 -14.76 -15.56
C ILE A 23 -14.70 -14.68 -16.35
N ASN A 24 -13.77 -13.82 -15.91
CA ASN A 24 -12.43 -13.72 -16.49
C ASN A 24 -11.65 -15.04 -16.43
N GLU A 25 -11.78 -15.79 -15.33
CA GLU A 25 -11.19 -17.12 -15.17
C GLU A 25 -11.90 -18.20 -15.99
N ASN A 26 -13.18 -18.00 -16.31
CA ASN A 26 -14.02 -18.99 -17.00
C ASN A 26 -14.80 -18.36 -18.17
N PRO A 27 -14.14 -17.99 -19.27
CA PRO A 27 -14.79 -17.23 -20.35
C PRO A 27 -15.94 -17.97 -21.05
N SER A 28 -16.03 -19.30 -20.93
CA SER A 28 -17.16 -20.07 -21.47
C SER A 28 -18.51 -19.64 -20.89
N LEU A 29 -18.52 -19.13 -19.65
CA LEU A 29 -19.72 -18.64 -18.98
C LEU A 29 -20.43 -17.51 -19.75
N LEU A 30 -19.68 -16.71 -20.51
CA LEU A 30 -20.24 -15.64 -21.37
C LEU A 30 -21.12 -16.23 -22.48
N THR A 31 -20.70 -17.36 -23.06
CA THR A 31 -21.47 -18.01 -24.12
C THR A 31 -22.62 -18.86 -23.61
N GLU A 32 -22.55 -19.31 -22.35
CA GLU A 32 -23.55 -20.17 -21.70
C GLU A 32 -24.68 -19.37 -21.04
N HIS A 33 -24.42 -18.13 -20.62
CA HIS A 33 -25.36 -17.30 -19.86
C HIS A 33 -25.38 -15.85 -20.37
N LEU A 34 -26.46 -15.47 -21.06
CA LEU A 34 -26.64 -14.13 -21.63
C LEU A 34 -26.60 -13.02 -20.58
N GLU A 35 -27.08 -13.29 -19.36
CA GLU A 35 -27.06 -12.33 -18.26
C GLU A 35 -25.64 -12.03 -17.79
N LEU A 36 -24.75 -13.02 -17.82
CA LEU A 36 -23.34 -12.86 -17.47
C LEU A 36 -22.59 -12.11 -18.57
N ASP A 37 -22.89 -12.40 -19.84
CA ASP A 37 -22.35 -11.66 -20.99
C ASP A 37 -22.77 -10.18 -20.94
N THR A 38 -24.05 -9.91 -20.68
CA THR A 38 -24.56 -8.54 -20.52
C THR A 38 -23.86 -7.83 -19.37
N PHE A 39 -23.82 -8.44 -18.18
CA PHE A 39 -23.14 -7.86 -17.01
C PHE A 39 -21.67 -7.55 -17.29
N TYR A 40 -20.94 -8.49 -17.90
CA TYR A 40 -19.52 -8.35 -18.19
C TYR A 40 -19.27 -7.21 -19.19
N ASN A 41 -20.04 -7.17 -20.28
CA ASN A 41 -19.94 -6.12 -21.28
C ASN A 41 -20.33 -4.73 -20.73
N ASP A 42 -21.28 -4.66 -19.80
CA ASP A 42 -21.67 -3.42 -19.11
C ASP A 42 -20.56 -2.83 -18.23
N GLN A 43 -19.56 -3.64 -17.83
CA GLN A 43 -18.40 -3.15 -17.07
C GLN A 43 -17.30 -2.56 -17.96
N THR A 44 -17.42 -2.65 -19.29
CA THR A 44 -16.41 -2.11 -20.21
C THR A 44 -16.26 -0.59 -20.04
N GLY A 45 -15.04 -0.14 -19.81
CA GLY A 45 -14.68 1.25 -19.53
C GLY A 45 -15.04 1.73 -18.13
N GLN A 46 -15.55 0.86 -17.25
CA GLN A 46 -15.89 1.21 -15.87
C GLN A 46 -14.74 0.90 -14.92
N THR A 47 -14.78 1.50 -13.73
CA THR A 47 -13.78 1.29 -12.67
C THR A 47 -13.54 -0.18 -12.37
N LEU A 48 -14.59 -1.01 -12.46
CA LEU A 48 -14.51 -2.43 -12.14
C LEU A 48 -13.60 -3.20 -13.13
N GLU A 49 -13.74 -2.96 -14.45
CA GLU A 49 -12.81 -3.53 -15.44
C GLU A 49 -11.40 -2.99 -15.21
N THR A 50 -11.28 -1.67 -14.95
CA THR A 50 -9.98 -1.05 -14.72
C THR A 50 -9.26 -1.72 -13.57
N LEU A 51 -9.93 -1.82 -12.43
CA LEU A 51 -9.37 -2.40 -11.21
C LEU A 51 -8.98 -3.87 -11.38
N ASP A 52 -9.83 -4.66 -12.03
CA ASP A 52 -9.54 -6.06 -12.32
C ASP A 52 -8.31 -6.21 -13.23
N SER A 53 -8.16 -5.33 -14.23
CA SER A 53 -6.99 -5.31 -15.10
C SER A 53 -5.71 -4.91 -14.34
N LEU A 54 -5.79 -3.90 -13.46
CA LEU A 54 -4.67 -3.50 -12.61
C LEU A 54 -4.24 -4.64 -11.66
N GLU A 55 -5.20 -5.32 -11.03
CA GLU A 55 -4.92 -6.45 -10.13
C GLU A 55 -4.29 -7.64 -10.87
N ARG A 56 -4.89 -8.09 -11.99
CA ARG A 56 -4.35 -9.21 -12.77
C ARG A 56 -2.98 -8.87 -13.36
N GLY A 57 -2.82 -7.63 -13.83
CA GLY A 57 -1.53 -7.13 -14.31
C GLY A 57 -0.48 -7.11 -13.20
N HIS A 58 -0.84 -6.60 -12.02
CA HIS A 58 0.02 -6.61 -10.83
C HIS A 58 0.44 -8.03 -10.42
N ASN A 59 -0.49 -8.98 -10.42
CA ASN A 59 -0.18 -10.35 -10.02
C ASN A 59 0.65 -11.10 -11.07
N SER A 60 0.47 -10.78 -12.36
CA SER A 60 1.17 -11.45 -13.46
C SER A 60 2.55 -10.86 -13.77
N MET A 61 2.80 -9.57 -13.48
CA MET A 61 4.09 -8.93 -13.82
C MET A 61 5.31 -9.52 -13.11
N PHE A 62 5.09 -10.26 -12.02
CA PHE A 62 6.13 -10.95 -11.26
C PHE A 62 6.13 -12.46 -11.47
N ALA A 63 5.17 -12.98 -12.24
CA ALA A 63 5.07 -14.40 -12.53
C ALA A 63 6.08 -14.80 -13.61
N LEU A 64 6.80 -15.89 -13.38
CA LEU A 64 7.58 -16.56 -14.42
C LEU A 64 6.70 -17.57 -15.15
N THR A 65 6.89 -17.67 -16.46
CA THR A 65 6.35 -18.81 -17.22
C THR A 65 7.01 -20.10 -16.77
N LEU A 66 6.35 -21.24 -17.03
CA LEU A 66 6.91 -22.55 -16.71
C LEU A 66 8.29 -22.76 -17.37
N ALA A 67 8.45 -22.31 -18.62
CA ALA A 67 9.71 -22.42 -19.34
C ALA A 67 10.83 -21.58 -18.70
N GLU A 68 10.53 -20.35 -18.26
CA GLU A 68 11.49 -19.49 -17.55
C GLU A 68 11.86 -20.08 -16.19
N GLN A 69 10.88 -20.63 -15.47
CA GLN A 69 11.10 -21.30 -14.19
C GLN A 69 12.01 -22.53 -14.35
N GLU A 70 11.75 -23.37 -15.35
CA GLU A 70 12.59 -24.54 -15.68
C GLU A 70 14.01 -24.11 -16.06
N ALA A 71 14.16 -23.07 -16.89
CA ALA A 71 15.46 -22.54 -17.28
C ALA A 71 16.25 -21.98 -16.09
N TRP A 72 15.58 -21.27 -15.17
CA TRP A 72 16.16 -20.76 -13.94
C TRP A 72 16.69 -21.89 -13.05
N PHE A 73 15.89 -22.94 -12.83
CA PHE A 73 16.32 -24.08 -12.03
C PHE A 73 17.48 -24.83 -12.68
N ALA A 74 17.45 -25.06 -13.99
CA ALA A 74 18.56 -25.68 -14.70
C ALA A 74 19.88 -24.88 -14.59
N ASN A 75 19.81 -23.54 -14.64
CA ASN A 75 20.97 -22.68 -14.42
C ASN A 75 21.47 -22.77 -12.96
N GLN A 76 20.55 -22.76 -11.99
CA GLN A 76 20.88 -22.92 -10.57
C GLN A 76 21.56 -24.26 -10.27
N ASP A 77 21.09 -25.34 -10.88
CA ASP A 77 21.72 -26.67 -10.77
C ASP A 77 23.11 -26.67 -11.41
N SER A 78 23.26 -26.03 -12.56
CA SER A 78 24.57 -25.88 -13.23
C SER A 78 25.57 -25.11 -12.37
N VAL A 79 25.15 -24.00 -11.73
CA VAL A 79 26.01 -23.26 -10.78
C VAL A 79 26.43 -24.16 -9.62
N THR A 80 25.51 -24.94 -9.07
CA THR A 80 25.78 -25.84 -7.94
C THR A 80 26.77 -26.95 -8.32
N MET A 81 26.59 -27.57 -9.50
CA MET A 81 27.51 -28.58 -10.01
C MET A 81 28.90 -28.00 -10.27
N LEU A 82 29.00 -26.82 -10.89
CA LEU A 82 30.29 -26.17 -11.15
C LEU A 82 31.05 -25.83 -9.88
N TYR A 83 30.36 -25.43 -8.81
CA TYR A 83 30.99 -25.25 -7.51
C TYR A 83 31.51 -26.56 -6.92
N ALA A 84 30.77 -27.66 -7.05
CA ALA A 84 31.22 -28.97 -6.61
C ALA A 84 32.44 -29.45 -7.39
N ASP A 85 32.46 -29.27 -8.71
CA ASP A 85 33.58 -29.63 -9.58
C ASP A 85 34.83 -28.79 -9.25
N LEU A 86 34.66 -27.48 -9.04
CA LEU A 86 35.75 -26.61 -8.60
C LEU A 86 36.32 -27.06 -7.25
N ASN A 87 35.47 -27.44 -6.30
CA ASN A 87 35.92 -27.98 -5.02
C ASN A 87 36.70 -29.30 -5.21
N GLY A 88 36.25 -30.17 -6.11
CA GLY A 88 36.98 -31.38 -6.49
C GLY A 88 38.38 -31.08 -7.03
N VAL A 89 38.51 -30.11 -7.93
CA VAL A 89 39.81 -29.67 -8.45
C VAL A 89 40.72 -29.11 -7.34
N TYR A 90 40.16 -28.40 -6.36
CA TYR A 90 40.94 -27.92 -5.20
C TYR A 90 41.44 -29.08 -4.33
N GLU A 91 40.63 -30.11 -4.09
CA GLU A 91 41.03 -31.31 -3.36
C GLU A 91 42.11 -32.11 -4.11
N ASP A 92 41.96 -32.27 -5.42
CA ASP A 92 42.95 -32.94 -6.27
C ASP A 92 44.28 -32.17 -6.30
N LEU A 93 44.22 -30.83 -6.37
CA LEU A 93 45.39 -29.98 -6.35
C LEU A 93 46.14 -30.08 -5.01
N HIS A 94 45.42 -30.19 -3.89
CA HIS A 94 46.01 -30.42 -2.58
C HIS A 94 46.79 -31.74 -2.51
N ASN A 95 46.32 -32.77 -3.22
CA ASN A 95 46.90 -34.11 -3.23
C ASN A 95 47.93 -34.34 -4.36
N ALA A 96 48.11 -33.39 -5.27
CA ALA A 96 49.00 -33.52 -6.42
C ALA A 96 50.47 -33.68 -5.99
N THR A 97 51.17 -34.68 -6.55
CA THR A 97 52.57 -34.99 -6.19
C THR A 97 53.57 -34.68 -7.29
N THR A 98 53.10 -34.38 -8.52
CA THR A 98 53.95 -34.04 -9.67
C THR A 98 53.56 -32.70 -10.30
N ALA A 99 54.53 -32.03 -10.91
CA ALA A 99 54.29 -30.76 -11.61
C ALA A 99 53.41 -30.91 -12.86
N ILE A 100 53.37 -32.10 -13.46
CA ILE A 100 52.51 -32.39 -14.62
C ILE A 100 51.04 -32.44 -14.16
N ASP A 101 50.77 -33.08 -13.02
CA ASP A 101 49.41 -33.15 -12.45
C ASP A 101 48.92 -31.75 -12.06
N SER A 102 49.77 -30.92 -11.45
CA SER A 102 49.41 -29.54 -11.08
C SER A 102 49.09 -28.67 -12.31
N ALA A 103 49.78 -28.85 -13.44
CA ALA A 103 49.51 -28.08 -14.65
C ALA A 103 48.16 -28.46 -15.30
N ALA A 104 47.83 -29.76 -15.35
CA ALA A 104 46.54 -30.21 -15.86
C ALA A 104 45.37 -29.75 -14.98
N LEU A 105 45.53 -29.79 -13.65
CA LEU A 105 44.53 -29.31 -12.70
C LEU A 105 44.32 -27.78 -12.78
N PHE A 106 45.39 -27.03 -13.05
CA PHE A 106 45.28 -25.58 -13.27
C PHE A 106 44.47 -25.24 -14.53
N GLU A 107 44.67 -25.98 -15.62
CA GLU A 107 43.85 -25.80 -16.84
C GLU A 107 42.39 -26.17 -16.58
N ALA A 108 42.12 -27.28 -15.88
CA ALA A 108 40.77 -27.67 -15.49
C ALA A 108 40.08 -26.60 -14.62
N PHE A 109 40.80 -26.03 -13.66
CA PHE A 109 40.32 -24.91 -12.84
C PHE A 109 39.93 -23.71 -13.71
N ARG A 110 40.80 -23.29 -14.63
CA ARG A 110 40.54 -22.12 -15.51
C ARG A 110 39.29 -22.34 -16.37
N ASP A 111 39.11 -23.55 -16.90
CA ASP A 111 37.97 -23.87 -17.76
C ASP A 111 36.66 -23.89 -16.95
N LEU A 112 36.66 -24.47 -15.74
CA LEU A 112 35.51 -24.45 -14.83
C LEU A 112 35.17 -23.04 -14.33
N ASP A 113 36.17 -22.24 -13.96
CA ASP A 113 35.98 -20.84 -13.53
C ASP A 113 35.37 -19.99 -14.66
N SER A 114 35.87 -20.16 -15.88
CA SER A 114 35.30 -19.54 -17.08
C SER A 114 33.84 -19.93 -17.29
N LEU A 115 33.52 -21.23 -17.19
CA LEU A 115 32.16 -21.73 -17.36
C LEU A 115 31.21 -21.24 -16.24
N LEU A 116 31.68 -21.18 -14.99
CA LEU A 116 30.94 -20.59 -13.87
C LEU A 116 30.67 -19.11 -14.13
N GLY A 117 31.68 -18.37 -14.59
CA GLY A 117 31.54 -16.95 -14.94
C GLY A 117 30.46 -16.71 -16.00
N VAL A 118 30.46 -17.50 -17.08
CA VAL A 118 29.42 -17.43 -18.12
C VAL A 118 28.04 -17.79 -17.55
N THR A 119 27.94 -18.86 -16.77
CA THR A 119 26.67 -19.33 -16.18
C THR A 119 26.05 -18.29 -15.25
N MET A 120 26.89 -17.63 -14.43
CA MET A 120 26.48 -16.52 -13.58
C MET A 120 26.10 -15.27 -14.37
N ALA A 121 26.80 -14.98 -15.47
CA ALA A 121 26.46 -13.87 -16.36
C ALA A 121 25.07 -14.07 -17.01
N THR A 122 24.76 -15.28 -17.46
CA THR A 122 23.42 -15.64 -17.95
C THR A 122 22.35 -15.39 -16.89
N ARG A 123 22.60 -15.80 -15.64
CA ARG A 123 21.67 -15.58 -14.53
C ARG A 123 21.41 -14.10 -14.27
N ARG A 124 22.46 -13.26 -14.29
CA ARG A 124 22.33 -11.81 -14.12
C ARG A 124 21.55 -11.18 -15.27
N ALA A 125 21.79 -11.64 -16.50
CA ALA A 125 21.07 -11.15 -17.68
C ALA A 125 19.56 -11.46 -17.57
N TRP A 126 19.19 -12.66 -17.12
CA TRP A 126 17.78 -12.99 -16.87
C TRP A 126 17.14 -12.12 -15.78
N ALA A 127 17.84 -11.88 -14.67
CA ALA A 127 17.32 -11.01 -13.61
C ALA A 127 17.06 -9.58 -14.12
N LEU A 128 17.97 -9.03 -14.94
CA LEU A 128 17.80 -7.72 -15.58
C LEU A 128 16.62 -7.72 -16.55
N GLN A 129 16.52 -8.73 -17.42
CA GLN A 129 15.42 -8.84 -18.38
C GLN A 129 14.05 -8.95 -17.68
N TRP A 130 13.96 -9.74 -16.60
CA TRP A 130 12.75 -9.87 -15.80
C TRP A 130 12.39 -8.52 -15.15
N GLN A 131 13.38 -7.82 -14.58
CA GLN A 131 13.17 -6.51 -13.97
C GLN A 131 12.66 -5.49 -15.00
N GLU A 132 13.28 -5.42 -16.18
CA GLU A 132 12.87 -4.53 -17.26
C GLU A 132 11.44 -4.84 -17.75
N ALA A 133 11.08 -6.12 -17.85
CA ALA A 133 9.72 -6.53 -18.20
C ALA A 133 8.69 -6.13 -17.14
N SER A 134 8.98 -6.30 -15.85
CA SER A 134 8.09 -5.88 -14.77
C SER A 134 7.89 -4.36 -14.76
N VAL A 135 8.96 -3.58 -14.94
CA VAL A 135 8.88 -2.11 -15.05
C VAL A 135 8.03 -1.70 -16.25
N SER A 136 8.27 -2.29 -17.43
CA SER A 136 7.49 -2.01 -18.64
C SER A 136 6.00 -2.32 -18.45
N ASN A 137 5.67 -3.49 -17.89
CA ASN A 137 4.29 -3.86 -17.61
C ASN A 137 3.62 -2.90 -16.62
N ALA A 138 4.35 -2.48 -15.57
CA ALA A 138 3.86 -1.52 -14.60
C ALA A 138 3.62 -0.12 -15.21
N MET A 139 4.47 0.32 -16.15
CA MET A 139 4.26 1.56 -16.90
C MET A 139 2.96 1.51 -17.71
N ASP A 140 2.73 0.42 -18.44
CA ASP A 140 1.52 0.23 -19.25
C ASP A 140 0.26 0.20 -18.38
N LEU A 141 0.29 -0.52 -17.24
CA LEU A 141 -0.83 -0.58 -16.30
C LEU A 141 -1.08 0.77 -15.59
N THR A 142 -0.02 1.50 -15.26
CA THR A 142 -0.14 2.85 -14.67
C THR A 142 -0.80 3.80 -15.65
N ALA A 143 -0.43 3.74 -16.94
CA ALA A 143 -1.05 4.53 -17.99
C ALA A 143 -2.52 4.14 -18.21
N TYR A 144 -2.83 2.84 -18.20
CA TYR A 144 -4.19 2.32 -18.34
C TYR A 144 -5.11 2.76 -17.19
N GLY A 145 -4.62 2.73 -15.95
CA GLY A 145 -5.35 3.17 -14.77
C GLY A 145 -5.38 4.68 -14.56
N GLN A 146 -4.73 5.48 -15.40
CA GLN A 146 -4.55 6.91 -15.17
C GLN A 146 -5.89 7.66 -15.19
N GLY A 147 -6.18 8.39 -14.11
CA GLY A 147 -7.39 9.21 -14.00
C GLY A 147 -8.68 8.42 -13.71
N ALA A 148 -8.60 7.09 -13.61
CA ALA A 148 -9.68 6.31 -13.05
C ALA A 148 -9.91 6.71 -11.59
N SER A 149 -11.17 6.78 -11.18
CA SER A 149 -11.65 7.08 -9.83
C SER A 149 -13.07 6.57 -9.67
N ASP A 150 -13.53 6.39 -8.44
CA ASP A 150 -14.90 5.99 -8.17
C ASP A 150 -15.55 6.86 -7.09
N ILE A 151 -16.87 6.97 -7.15
CA ILE A 151 -17.64 7.65 -6.10
C ILE A 151 -17.82 6.75 -4.87
N LEU A 152 -17.78 5.43 -5.05
CA LEU A 152 -17.81 4.46 -3.98
C LEU A 152 -16.42 4.37 -3.35
N LEU A 153 -16.31 4.81 -2.09
CA LEU A 153 -15.05 4.81 -1.34
C LEU A 153 -14.32 3.46 -1.39
N ALA A 154 -15.04 2.33 -1.28
CA ALA A 154 -14.42 1.01 -1.34
C ALA A 154 -13.71 0.71 -2.67
N ALA A 155 -14.28 1.14 -3.80
CA ALA A 155 -13.69 0.97 -5.11
C ALA A 155 -12.51 1.94 -5.30
N ASP A 156 -12.69 3.20 -4.89
CA ASP A 156 -11.70 4.25 -5.04
C ASP A 156 -10.42 3.98 -4.23
N LEU A 157 -10.55 3.60 -2.95
CA LEU A 157 -9.39 3.25 -2.11
C LEU A 157 -8.60 2.07 -2.68
N GLU A 158 -9.31 1.12 -3.28
CA GLU A 158 -8.67 -0.03 -3.85
C GLU A 158 -7.87 0.31 -5.11
N LEU A 159 -8.46 1.15 -5.95
CA LEU A 159 -7.80 1.70 -7.12
C LEU A 159 -6.54 2.50 -6.71
N GLN A 160 -6.65 3.35 -5.69
CA GLN A 160 -5.52 4.12 -5.16
C GLN A 160 -4.36 3.22 -4.71
N VAL A 161 -4.65 2.10 -4.03
CA VAL A 161 -3.60 1.15 -3.60
C VAL A 161 -2.89 0.56 -4.82
N TYR A 162 -3.63 0.05 -5.81
CA TYR A 162 -3.01 -0.53 -7.00
C TYR A 162 -2.24 0.50 -7.82
N GLN A 163 -2.80 1.70 -8.03
CA GLN A 163 -2.12 2.79 -8.75
C GLN A 163 -0.81 3.18 -8.05
N LEU A 164 -0.80 3.28 -6.71
CA LEU A 164 0.41 3.58 -5.95
C LEU A 164 1.49 2.51 -6.13
N LEU A 165 1.11 1.22 -6.00
CA LEU A 165 2.05 0.10 -6.14
C LEU A 165 2.62 0.03 -7.56
N LEU A 166 1.75 0.15 -8.58
CA LEU A 166 2.15 0.13 -9.99
C LEU A 166 3.04 1.31 -10.34
N PHE A 167 2.71 2.50 -9.86
CA PHE A 167 3.54 3.69 -10.08
C PHE A 167 4.96 3.49 -9.54
N ASN A 168 5.09 2.90 -8.34
CA ASN A 168 6.41 2.65 -7.75
C ASN A 168 7.26 1.71 -8.62
N VAL A 169 6.68 0.58 -9.02
CA VAL A 169 7.35 -0.40 -9.89
C VAL A 169 7.69 0.23 -11.25
N ALA A 170 6.81 1.08 -11.80
CA ALA A 170 7.04 1.79 -13.06
C ALA A 170 8.22 2.78 -12.99
N GLN A 171 8.59 3.29 -11.81
CA GLN A 171 9.80 4.10 -11.61
C GLN A 171 11.07 3.24 -11.47
N GLY A 172 10.94 1.91 -11.38
CA GLY A 172 12.03 1.02 -11.00
C GLY A 172 12.36 1.07 -9.50
N ASP A 173 11.48 1.68 -8.70
CA ASP A 173 11.60 1.74 -7.25
C ASP A 173 10.89 0.51 -6.64
N TRP A 174 11.66 -0.29 -5.89
CA TRP A 174 11.18 -1.54 -5.28
C TRP A 174 10.80 -1.38 -3.80
N GLU A 175 11.01 -0.19 -3.27
CA GLU A 175 10.67 0.20 -1.90
C GLU A 175 9.76 1.41 -1.94
N LEU A 176 8.82 1.47 -1.00
CA LEU A 176 7.91 2.61 -0.87
C LEU A 176 8.55 3.72 -0.05
N ASP A 177 8.40 4.96 -0.51
CA ASP A 177 8.86 6.14 0.21
C ASP A 177 7.96 6.51 1.40
N SER A 178 8.38 7.50 2.20
CA SER A 178 7.64 7.92 3.39
C SER A 178 6.23 8.45 3.09
N LEU A 179 6.04 9.14 1.97
CA LEU A 179 4.75 9.72 1.58
C LEU A 179 3.78 8.63 1.11
N GLN A 180 4.27 7.67 0.34
CA GLN A 180 3.52 6.50 -0.09
C GLN A 180 3.12 5.64 1.12
N LEU A 181 4.04 5.41 2.05
CA LEU A 181 3.75 4.70 3.30
C LEU A 181 2.71 5.42 4.14
N ASP A 182 2.77 6.75 4.25
CA ASP A 182 1.77 7.54 4.98
C ASP A 182 0.39 7.51 4.31
N THR A 183 0.37 7.49 2.97
CA THR A 183 -0.87 7.30 2.19
C THR A 183 -1.49 5.94 2.50
N LEU A 184 -0.71 4.85 2.43
CA LEU A 184 -1.19 3.50 2.78
C LEU A 184 -1.63 3.40 4.24
N LYS A 185 -0.94 4.06 5.19
CA LYS A 185 -1.38 4.11 6.59
C LYS A 185 -2.73 4.82 6.73
N GLY A 186 -2.96 5.89 5.97
CA GLY A 186 -4.25 6.57 5.90
C GLY A 186 -5.38 5.64 5.45
N ILE A 187 -5.14 4.86 4.39
CA ILE A 187 -6.11 3.86 3.88
C ILE A 187 -6.31 2.71 4.89
N ALA A 188 -5.23 2.17 5.43
CA ALA A 188 -5.26 1.03 6.35
C ALA A 188 -5.99 1.31 7.68
N ASN A 189 -5.98 2.57 8.12
CA ASN A 189 -6.70 3.05 9.32
C ASN A 189 -8.19 3.37 9.08
N GLN A 190 -8.75 3.03 7.91
CA GLN A 190 -10.18 3.15 7.68
C GLN A 190 -10.93 1.87 8.11
N CYS A 191 -12.25 1.99 8.26
CA CYS A 191 -13.11 0.84 8.53
C CYS A 191 -13.23 -0.06 7.29
N PRO A 192 -12.89 -1.37 7.38
CA PRO A 192 -13.02 -2.28 6.24
C PRO A 192 -14.46 -2.46 5.74
N ASP A 193 -15.49 -2.30 6.58
CA ASP A 193 -16.90 -2.40 6.15
C ASP A 193 -17.35 -1.25 5.22
N ILE A 194 -16.56 -0.18 5.15
CA ILE A 194 -16.83 1.04 4.36
C ILE A 194 -15.78 1.20 3.26
N GLY A 195 -14.51 1.06 3.61
CA GLY A 195 -13.39 1.15 2.68
C GLY A 195 -13.09 -0.14 1.92
N GLY A 196 -13.79 -1.24 2.24
CA GLY A 196 -13.76 -2.48 1.47
C GLY A 196 -12.37 -3.11 1.33
N PRO A 197 -12.11 -3.83 0.23
CA PRO A 197 -10.84 -4.53 0.00
C PRO A 197 -9.61 -3.62 -0.07
N GLY A 198 -9.75 -2.35 -0.50
CA GLY A 198 -8.64 -1.40 -0.52
C GLY A 198 -7.96 -1.23 0.85
N VAL A 199 -8.76 -1.22 1.93
CA VAL A 199 -8.25 -1.21 3.31
C VAL A 199 -7.41 -2.45 3.60
N GLN A 200 -7.86 -3.63 3.15
CA GLN A 200 -7.16 -4.89 3.38
C GLN A 200 -5.86 -4.96 2.57
N HIS A 201 -5.86 -4.50 1.32
CA HIS A 201 -4.65 -4.43 0.50
C HIS A 201 -3.61 -3.49 1.09
N ALA A 202 -4.00 -2.29 1.54
CA ALA A 202 -3.08 -1.38 2.21
C ALA A 202 -2.44 -2.00 3.46
N ARG A 203 -3.24 -2.74 4.27
CA ARG A 203 -2.73 -3.47 5.45
C ARG A 203 -1.77 -4.59 5.07
N ALA A 204 -2.08 -5.34 4.01
CA ALA A 204 -1.22 -6.40 3.51
C ALA A 204 0.15 -5.86 3.07
N VAL A 205 0.17 -4.76 2.30
CA VAL A 205 1.41 -4.10 1.89
C VAL A 205 2.20 -3.62 3.10
N LEU A 206 1.55 -2.92 4.04
CA LEU A 206 2.22 -2.40 5.24
C LEU A 206 2.79 -3.50 6.14
N SER A 207 2.23 -4.71 6.11
CA SER A 207 2.74 -5.83 6.91
C SER A 207 4.19 -6.23 6.56
N ALA A 208 4.63 -5.94 5.33
CA ALA A 208 6.02 -6.16 4.91
C ALA A 208 7.00 -5.13 5.52
N TYR A 209 6.50 -3.96 5.95
CA TYR A 209 7.32 -2.88 6.51
C TYR A 209 7.25 -2.83 8.03
N GLN A 210 6.05 -3.05 8.59
CA GLN A 210 5.82 -2.98 10.02
C GLN A 210 4.65 -3.87 10.43
N SER A 211 4.83 -4.57 11.55
CA SER A 211 3.73 -5.32 12.18
C SER A 211 2.81 -4.36 12.94
N THR A 212 1.66 -4.05 12.36
CA THR A 212 0.63 -3.21 12.98
C THR A 212 -0.67 -3.99 13.11
N SER A 213 -1.29 -3.96 14.29
CA SER A 213 -2.62 -4.52 14.52
C SER A 213 -3.70 -3.45 14.37
N TYR A 214 -4.78 -3.76 13.63
CA TYR A 214 -5.92 -2.87 13.43
C TYR A 214 -7.12 -3.36 14.23
N ASN A 215 -7.75 -2.48 14.99
CA ASN A 215 -8.94 -2.81 15.76
C ASN A 215 -10.20 -2.45 14.94
N ASP A 216 -10.65 -3.38 14.10
CA ASP A 216 -11.81 -3.14 13.23
C ASP A 216 -13.10 -2.86 14.01
N SER A 217 -13.24 -3.40 15.23
CA SER A 217 -14.37 -3.05 16.08
C SER A 217 -14.34 -1.56 16.43
N LEU A 218 -13.18 -1.00 16.76
CA LEU A 218 -13.04 0.44 17.01
C LEU A 218 -13.24 1.25 15.72
N LEU A 219 -12.54 0.88 14.65
CA LEU A 219 -12.58 1.61 13.37
C LEU A 219 -13.98 1.62 12.75
N CYS A 220 -14.73 0.53 12.89
CA CYS A 220 -16.10 0.40 12.35
C CYS A 220 -17.20 0.75 13.35
N SER A 221 -16.92 0.81 14.66
CA SER A 221 -17.90 1.26 15.67
C SER A 221 -18.29 2.73 15.53
N VAL A 222 -17.53 3.51 14.77
CA VAL A 222 -17.89 4.89 14.40
C VAL A 222 -19.22 4.95 13.62
N LYS A 223 -19.76 3.81 13.16
CA LYS A 223 -21.17 3.68 12.71
C LYS A 223 -22.21 4.10 13.77
N GLN A 224 -21.89 4.17 15.07
CA GLN A 224 -22.85 4.54 16.12
C GLN A 224 -23.06 6.06 16.35
N LEU A 225 -22.42 6.94 15.58
CA LEU A 225 -22.85 8.35 15.48
C LEU A 225 -23.86 8.59 14.34
N ILE A 226 -24.24 7.55 13.58
CA ILE A 226 -25.09 7.66 12.37
C ILE A 226 -26.48 7.01 12.54
N ALA A 227 -26.89 6.55 13.73
CA ALA A 227 -28.22 5.95 13.92
C ALA A 227 -28.94 6.39 15.21
N GLN A 228 -29.61 7.54 15.15
CA GLN A 228 -30.88 7.75 15.87
C GLN A 228 -31.92 8.34 14.90
N PRO A 229 -33.10 7.70 14.75
CA PRO A 229 -34.16 8.22 13.90
C PRO A 229 -34.99 9.26 14.67
N GLY A 230 -34.88 10.52 14.26
CA GLY A 230 -35.77 11.57 14.73
C GLY A 230 -35.26 12.98 14.44
N ASN A 231 -35.68 13.54 13.31
CA ASN A 231 -35.59 14.96 12.97
C ASN A 231 -34.22 15.64 13.10
N THR A 232 -33.41 15.54 12.04
CA THR A 232 -32.75 16.74 11.51
C THR A 232 -32.46 16.55 10.03
N THR A 233 -33.00 17.45 9.21
CA THR A 233 -32.58 17.68 7.82
C THR A 233 -31.06 17.75 7.76
N ILE A 234 -30.48 16.90 6.90
CA ILE A 234 -29.05 16.87 6.59
C ILE A 234 -28.66 18.27 6.05
N ARG A 235 -27.98 19.05 6.88
CA ARG A 235 -26.99 19.99 6.37
C ARG A 235 -25.67 19.24 6.32
N SER A 236 -25.06 19.24 5.13
CA SER A 236 -23.62 19.10 5.01
C SER A 236 -23.00 20.28 5.79
N GLU A 237 -22.73 20.08 7.07
CA GLU A 237 -22.03 21.04 7.90
C GLU A 237 -20.63 20.52 8.16
N GLN A 238 -19.72 21.07 7.36
CA GLN A 238 -18.29 21.29 7.63
C GLN A 238 -17.74 20.47 8.79
N VAL A 239 -17.13 19.32 8.47
CA VAL A 239 -16.00 18.83 9.27
C VAL A 239 -15.05 20.03 9.37
N ALA A 240 -14.87 20.58 10.57
CA ALA A 240 -14.01 21.73 10.75
C ALA A 240 -12.61 21.34 10.26
N ASP A 241 -12.20 21.96 9.14
CA ASP A 241 -10.88 21.91 8.49
C ASP A 241 -9.79 22.41 9.46
N LEU A 242 -9.62 21.73 10.60
CA LEU A 242 -8.63 22.07 11.62
C LEU A 242 -7.26 21.68 11.08
N LYS A 243 -6.42 22.69 10.82
CA LYS A 243 -5.06 22.53 10.34
C LYS A 243 -4.09 23.17 11.33
N VAL A 244 -2.89 22.61 11.45
CA VAL A 244 -1.82 23.13 12.32
C VAL A 244 -0.53 23.23 11.54
N PHE A 245 0.11 24.40 11.56
CA PHE A 245 1.39 24.63 10.89
C PHE A 245 2.30 25.57 11.68
N PRO A 246 3.62 25.35 11.70
CA PRO A 246 4.29 24.12 11.25
C PRO A 246 4.02 22.95 12.20
N ASN A 247 4.07 21.71 11.70
CA ASN A 247 4.13 20.51 12.54
C ASN A 247 5.08 19.50 11.87
N PRO A 248 6.25 19.16 12.46
CA PRO A 248 6.71 19.52 13.80
C PRO A 248 7.03 21.02 14.01
N ALA A 249 6.94 21.50 15.26
CA ALA A 249 7.12 22.90 15.63
C ALA A 249 8.19 23.11 16.70
N GLN A 250 8.89 24.24 16.66
CA GLN A 250 9.91 24.61 17.66
C GLN A 250 9.45 25.70 18.63
N ALA A 251 8.93 26.83 18.16
CA ALA A 251 8.60 27.97 19.04
C ALA A 251 7.12 28.31 19.06
N GLN A 252 6.43 28.16 17.92
CA GLN A 252 5.02 28.55 17.78
C GLN A 252 4.35 27.71 16.70
N ILE A 253 3.03 27.61 16.80
CA ILE A 253 2.15 27.04 15.77
C ILE A 253 1.00 27.99 15.46
N THR A 254 0.49 27.87 14.25
CA THR A 254 -0.74 28.51 13.80
C THR A 254 -1.78 27.41 13.58
N LEU A 255 -2.91 27.51 14.29
CA LEU A 255 -4.10 26.71 14.03
C LEU A 255 -5.02 27.49 13.10
N GLN A 256 -5.62 26.81 12.13
CA GLN A 256 -6.65 27.37 11.25
C GLN A 256 -7.86 26.43 11.21
N TRP A 257 -9.06 26.97 11.12
CA TRP A 257 -10.30 26.19 11.05
C TRP A 257 -11.41 26.98 10.35
N ALA A 258 -12.45 26.27 9.86
CA ALA A 258 -13.53 26.88 9.07
C ALA A 258 -14.78 27.27 9.90
N ALA A 259 -15.09 26.52 10.96
CA ALA A 259 -16.32 26.65 11.73
C ALA A 259 -16.21 27.62 12.94
N ASP A 260 -17.32 28.01 13.56
CA ASP A 260 -17.25 28.83 14.77
C ASP A 260 -16.78 28.01 15.97
N ALA A 261 -15.59 28.38 16.47
CA ALA A 261 -14.98 27.75 17.62
C ALA A 261 -15.21 28.55 18.90
N ARG A 262 -15.29 27.84 20.02
CA ARG A 262 -15.41 28.42 21.36
C ARG A 262 -14.08 28.40 22.09
N GLN A 263 -13.33 27.31 21.96
CA GLN A 263 -12.17 27.08 22.81
C GLN A 263 -11.19 26.11 22.17
N LEU A 264 -9.90 26.36 22.36
CA LEU A 264 -8.82 25.42 22.10
C LEU A 264 -8.36 24.77 23.42
N GLN A 265 -8.12 23.47 23.40
CA GLN A 265 -7.61 22.71 24.53
C GLN A 265 -6.35 21.95 24.11
N VAL A 266 -5.33 21.94 24.97
CA VAL A 266 -4.06 21.26 24.71
C VAL A 266 -3.90 20.14 25.72
N TYR A 267 -3.65 18.93 25.23
CA TYR A 267 -3.43 17.73 26.03
C TYR A 267 -2.02 17.18 25.82
N SER A 268 -1.44 16.64 26.89
CA SER A 268 -0.20 15.85 26.81
C SER A 268 -0.45 14.51 26.10
N ALA A 269 0.63 13.81 25.74
CA ALA A 269 0.58 12.44 25.24
C ALA A 269 -0.15 11.45 26.17
N MET A 270 -0.22 11.75 27.48
CA MET A 270 -0.93 10.93 28.48
C MET A 270 -2.39 11.36 28.65
N GLY A 271 -2.91 12.27 27.82
CA GLY A 271 -4.30 12.75 27.89
C GLY A 271 -4.56 13.76 29.01
N GLN A 272 -3.53 14.21 29.73
CA GLN A 272 -3.68 15.27 30.73
C GLN A 272 -3.88 16.62 30.04
N LEU A 273 -4.94 17.34 30.41
CA LEU A 273 -5.18 18.71 29.96
C LEU A 273 -4.10 19.66 30.51
N MET A 274 -3.40 20.34 29.61
CA MET A 274 -2.29 21.23 29.93
C MET A 274 -2.65 22.71 29.80
N ALA A 275 -3.44 23.06 28.80
CA ALA A 275 -3.85 24.45 28.58
C ALA A 275 -5.24 24.54 27.95
N GLN A 276 -5.88 25.68 28.17
CA GLN A 276 -7.17 26.04 27.61
C GLN A 276 -7.17 27.50 27.19
N HIS A 277 -7.53 27.76 25.93
CA HIS A 277 -7.57 29.09 25.35
C HIS A 277 -8.99 29.39 24.85
N PRO A 278 -9.70 30.37 25.42
CA PRO A 278 -10.94 30.84 24.82
C PRO A 278 -10.64 31.47 23.46
N LEU A 279 -11.52 31.25 22.48
CA LEU A 279 -11.37 31.80 21.14
C LEU A 279 -12.39 32.92 20.94
N ASP A 280 -11.95 34.00 20.30
CA ASP A 280 -12.83 35.13 19.97
C ASP A 280 -13.90 34.72 18.96
N GLU A 281 -15.06 35.35 19.06
CA GLU A 281 -16.16 35.10 18.14
C GLU A 281 -15.77 35.49 16.70
N GLY A 282 -15.95 34.57 15.75
CA GLY A 282 -15.56 34.75 14.36
C GLY A 282 -14.07 34.50 14.08
N ALA A 283 -13.25 34.18 15.09
CA ALA A 283 -11.88 33.76 14.84
C ALA A 283 -11.84 32.48 13.99
N ARG A 284 -10.90 32.44 13.05
CA ARG A 284 -10.62 31.30 12.15
C ARG A 284 -9.15 30.86 12.21
N MET A 285 -8.38 31.55 13.05
CA MET A 285 -6.96 31.34 13.23
C MET A 285 -6.57 31.63 14.68
N PHE A 286 -5.61 30.88 15.21
CA PHE A 286 -5.03 31.10 16.53
C PHE A 286 -3.54 30.78 16.51
N GLU A 287 -2.73 31.67 17.06
CA GLU A 287 -1.30 31.41 17.25
C GLU A 287 -1.05 30.95 18.69
N LEU A 288 -0.42 29.79 18.83
CA LEU A 288 -0.03 29.22 20.12
C LEU A 288 1.49 29.23 20.24
N SER A 289 2.00 29.91 21.28
CA SER A 289 3.40 29.81 21.68
C SER A 289 3.66 28.48 22.41
N LEU A 290 4.76 27.84 22.03
CA LEU A 290 5.23 26.56 22.56
C LEU A 290 6.46 26.69 23.48
N GLU A 291 6.84 27.92 23.87
CA GLU A 291 8.05 28.16 24.68
C GLU A 291 8.03 27.41 26.03
N ASN A 292 6.84 27.26 26.61
CA ASN A 292 6.64 26.58 27.90
C ASN A 292 6.30 25.09 27.76
N TYR A 293 6.36 24.54 26.54
CA TYR A 293 6.07 23.13 26.26
C TYR A 293 7.38 22.36 26.13
N THR A 294 7.47 21.22 26.82
CA THR A 294 8.59 20.29 26.67
C THR A 294 8.57 19.65 25.29
N LYS A 295 9.72 19.15 24.82
CA LYS A 295 9.78 18.35 23.59
C LYS A 295 8.91 17.09 23.74
N GLY A 296 8.09 16.78 22.73
CA GLY A 296 7.19 15.64 22.79
C GLY A 296 5.91 15.79 21.97
N LEU A 297 4.99 14.86 22.21
CA LEU A 297 3.70 14.71 21.54
C LEU A 297 2.58 15.41 22.33
N TYR A 298 1.74 16.14 21.62
CA TYR A 298 0.59 16.86 22.16
C TYR A 298 -0.65 16.68 21.26
N PHE A 299 -1.84 16.77 21.86
CA PHE A 299 -3.11 16.78 21.13
C PHE A 299 -3.81 18.11 21.32
N LEU A 300 -4.22 18.73 20.22
CA LEU A 300 -4.94 20.01 20.21
C LEU A 300 -6.40 19.75 19.86
N ALA A 301 -7.31 19.97 20.81
CA ALA A 301 -8.74 19.80 20.59
C ALA A 301 -9.44 21.17 20.47
N LEU A 302 -10.04 21.43 19.32
CA LEU A 302 -10.87 22.58 19.04
C LEU A 302 -12.33 22.26 19.37
N GLN A 303 -12.90 22.97 20.34
CA GLN A 303 -14.31 22.87 20.71
C GLN A 303 -15.12 23.89 19.89
N LEU A 304 -16.08 23.40 19.11
CA LEU A 304 -16.97 24.22 18.29
C LEU A 304 -18.18 24.71 19.09
N LYS A 305 -18.81 25.80 18.63
CA LYS A 305 -20.00 26.37 19.29
C LYS A 305 -21.22 25.45 19.26
N ASP A 306 -21.29 24.55 18.27
CA ASP A 306 -22.34 23.54 18.15
C ASP A 306 -22.19 22.36 19.14
N GLY A 307 -21.10 22.35 19.92
CA GLY A 307 -20.79 21.31 20.90
C GLY A 307 -19.96 20.15 20.36
N SER A 308 -19.64 20.14 19.06
CA SER A 308 -18.70 19.18 18.48
C SER A 308 -17.25 19.57 18.74
N SER A 309 -16.32 18.63 18.54
CA SER A 309 -14.89 18.88 18.72
C SER A 309 -14.06 18.25 17.61
N SER A 310 -13.03 18.97 17.14
CA SER A 310 -12.02 18.46 16.21
C SER A 310 -10.67 18.35 16.92
N THR A 311 -9.88 17.30 16.65
CA THR A 311 -8.58 17.10 17.32
C THR A 311 -7.47 16.91 16.28
N ILE A 312 -6.31 17.51 16.53
CA ILE A 312 -5.12 17.36 15.69
C ILE A 312 -3.87 17.08 16.54
N GLU A 313 -2.96 16.28 16.00
CA GLU A 313 -1.67 15.96 16.61
C GLU A 313 -0.66 17.10 16.42
N LEU A 314 0.17 17.35 17.43
CA LEU A 314 1.29 18.29 17.40
C LEU A 314 2.57 17.64 17.95
N ILE A 315 3.66 17.76 17.19
CA ILE A 315 5.00 17.34 17.60
C ILE A 315 5.85 18.58 17.92
N LYS A 316 6.26 18.73 19.19
CA LYS A 316 7.18 19.78 19.66
C LYS A 316 8.63 19.28 19.64
N GLN A 317 9.50 20.01 18.95
CA GLN A 317 10.94 19.75 18.86
C GLN A 317 11.81 20.60 19.78
#